data_AF-A0A1F3TZV1-F1
#
_entry.id   AF-A0A1F3TZV1-F1
#
_cell.length_a   1.000
_cell.length_b   1.000
_cell.length_c   1.000
_cell.angle_alpha   90.00
_cell.angle_beta   90.00
_cell.angle_gamma   90.00
#
_symmetry.space_group_name_H-M   'P 1'
#
loop_
_entity.id
_entity.type
_entity.pdbx_description
1 polymer ?
#
loop_
_entity_poly.entity_id
_entity_poly.type
_entity_poly.pdbx_seq_one_letter_code
_entity_poly.pdbx_strand_id
1 'polypeptide(L)'
;MDSTRLAQIRKDFYLATRQRVEAIVGRESSQLASYRQKYERELSRLKCAAVPKRPLMNRIKEAGIVLVGDFHAQKQSARGLLRLLRKVPGNFILCVECLTDEDQIYIDQFLQGRLSEKDFLSRVQWKKKWSFPWENYRPLFKWAQQNKIQVFGINASSTVKSLTERDKYSAQVIKSIRSRFKKSQIFIQYGDLHLASMHLPKQIRKVLPRENLCTVFQSPEVIYFRIMEERKELQTDVVRLSEDQWALNVLPPWVKWQDYLLYLESGYDKRIKRADHDLTDSVAHSVQLLADSFGIKVDTGSLSVYSSVDESFFDRVEELPLVIKKRVLESAKEGNSFYIPELQIAYLSRLSLNHVSKVAAQYIYFKQQGFLKTISDPRKDFLKLIWLEMVTYLCSKVANPKRKSDTLQDIRSALQKEQFDDRGKEALSLALNQKLIELQFISTRKVKLLRQARALIFNQKSFAMASQILGGIMGEKFYFALNKKHLRLPRDKKIVFKDLQSPYFAESYYEALELIESWPSAFKSKFDKL
;
A
#
# COMPACT_ATOMS: atom_id res chain seq x y z
N MET A 1 -4.33 -12.70 18.64
CA MET A 1 -4.11 -11.44 19.40
C MET A 1 -5.40 -11.08 20.13
N ASP A 2 -5.32 -10.38 21.27
CA ASP A 2 -6.51 -9.71 21.82
C ASP A 2 -6.90 -8.56 20.90
N SER A 3 -8.07 -8.66 20.28
CA SER A 3 -8.56 -7.72 19.27
C SER A 3 -8.78 -6.32 19.82
N THR A 4 -9.20 -6.20 21.09
CA THR A 4 -9.46 -4.88 21.70
C THR A 4 -8.13 -4.15 21.95
N ARG A 5 -7.14 -4.87 22.49
CA ARG A 5 -5.78 -4.35 22.66
C ARG A 5 -5.13 -3.95 21.33
N LEU A 6 -5.28 -4.77 20.28
CA LEU A 6 -4.73 -4.47 18.96
C LEU A 6 -5.36 -3.23 18.32
N ALA A 7 -6.67 -3.04 18.49
CA ALA A 7 -7.38 -1.85 18.04
C ALA A 7 -6.81 -0.58 18.71
N GLN A 8 -6.56 -0.64 20.03
CA GLN A 8 -5.98 0.46 20.78
C GLN A 8 -4.55 0.79 20.32
N ILE A 9 -3.67 -0.22 20.23
CA ILE A 9 -2.28 -0.05 19.74
C ILE A 9 -2.24 0.67 18.38
N ARG A 10 -3.13 0.29 17.46
CA ARG A 10 -3.22 0.91 16.13
C ARG A 10 -3.73 2.35 16.18
N LYS A 11 -4.65 2.65 17.09
CA LYS A 11 -5.17 4.01 17.32
C LYS A 11 -4.09 4.91 17.92
N ASP A 12 -3.34 4.39 18.89
CA ASP A 12 -2.22 5.11 19.51
C ASP A 12 -1.12 5.41 18.49
N PHE A 13 -0.75 4.41 17.69
CA PHE A 13 0.21 4.58 16.59
C PHE A 13 -0.28 5.62 15.56
N TYR A 14 -1.57 5.57 15.18
CA TYR A 14 -2.17 6.60 14.31
C TYR A 14 -2.07 8.01 14.92
N LEU A 15 -2.42 8.17 16.20
CA LEU A 15 -2.41 9.47 16.88
C LEU A 15 -0.99 10.04 16.96
N ALA A 16 -0.01 9.21 17.34
CA ALA A 16 1.39 9.61 17.41
C ALA A 16 1.94 10.01 16.03
N THR A 17 1.65 9.24 14.98
CA THR A 17 2.06 9.59 13.61
C THR A 17 1.39 10.89 13.14
N ARG A 18 0.10 11.07 13.41
CA ARG A 18 -0.63 12.30 13.04
C ARG A 18 -0.05 13.53 13.75
N GLN A 19 0.27 13.42 15.04
CA GLN A 19 0.89 14.51 15.80
C GLN A 19 2.26 14.91 15.21
N ARG A 20 3.09 13.95 14.80
CA ARG A 20 4.37 14.22 14.11
C ARG A 20 4.16 14.97 12.79
N VAL A 21 3.18 14.53 11.99
CA VAL A 21 2.84 15.23 10.74
C VAL A 21 2.39 16.65 11.00
N GLU A 22 1.51 16.87 11.99
CA GLU A 22 1.04 18.20 12.37
C GLU A 22 2.18 19.10 12.86
N ALA A 23 3.16 18.55 13.58
CA ALA A 23 4.35 19.28 14.00
C ALA A 23 5.23 19.75 12.82
N ILE A 24 5.33 18.94 11.75
CA ILE A 24 6.11 19.26 10.55
C ILE A 24 5.38 20.25 9.63
N VAL A 25 4.09 20.01 9.37
CA VAL A 25 3.27 20.83 8.46
C VAL A 25 2.95 22.20 9.09
N GLY A 26 2.94 22.28 10.42
CA GLY A 26 2.64 23.49 11.15
C GLY A 26 1.13 23.69 11.38
N ARG A 27 0.78 24.84 11.97
CA ARG A 27 -0.57 25.12 12.42
C ARG A 27 -1.53 25.29 11.24
N GLU A 28 -2.60 24.51 11.26
CA GLU A 28 -3.69 24.61 10.27
C GLU A 28 -4.36 25.99 10.34
N SER A 29 -4.72 26.58 9.20
CA SER A 29 -5.45 27.85 9.18
C SER A 29 -6.87 27.68 9.74
N SER A 30 -7.43 28.73 10.34
CA SER A 30 -8.80 28.67 10.91
C SER A 30 -9.86 28.30 9.87
N GLN A 31 -9.68 28.73 8.62
CA GLN A 31 -10.55 28.37 7.51
C GLN A 31 -10.48 26.87 7.17
N LEU A 32 -9.27 26.31 7.08
CA LEU A 32 -9.07 24.90 6.78
C LEU A 32 -9.56 24.01 7.95
N ALA A 33 -9.31 24.40 9.19
CA ALA A 33 -9.83 23.73 10.38
C ALA A 33 -11.37 23.72 10.41
N SER A 34 -12.02 24.85 10.13
CA SER A 34 -13.49 24.93 10.03
C SER A 34 -14.04 24.03 8.91
N TYR A 35 -13.37 23.98 7.76
CA TYR A 35 -13.74 23.14 6.62
C TYR A 35 -13.62 21.65 6.97
N ARG A 36 -12.49 21.23 7.57
CA ARG A 36 -12.28 19.86 8.07
C ARG A 36 -13.30 19.47 9.12
N GLN A 37 -13.59 20.36 10.07
CA GLN A 37 -14.55 20.09 11.13
C GLN A 37 -15.96 19.79 10.59
N LYS A 38 -16.40 20.46 9.52
CA LYS A 38 -17.68 20.17 8.86
C LYS A 38 -17.69 18.75 8.26
N TYR A 39 -16.61 18.38 7.58
CA TYR A 39 -16.42 17.02 7.04
C TYR A 39 -16.45 15.96 8.14
N GLU A 40 -15.68 16.14 9.22
CA GLU A 40 -15.60 15.17 10.32
C GLU A 40 -16.93 15.07 11.10
N ARG A 41 -17.61 16.20 11.35
CA ARG A 41 -18.93 16.23 12.01
C ARG A 41 -20.02 15.54 11.20
N GLU A 42 -19.98 15.64 9.87
CA GLU A 42 -20.92 14.91 9.02
C GLU A 42 -20.69 13.40 9.15
N LEU A 43 -19.44 12.96 8.94
CA LEU A 43 -19.10 11.54 8.99
C LEU A 43 -19.36 10.91 10.36
N SER A 44 -19.16 11.65 11.46
CA SER A 44 -19.43 11.13 12.81
C SER A 44 -20.92 10.91 13.06
N ARG A 45 -21.81 11.67 12.42
CA ARG A 45 -23.28 11.55 12.57
C ARG A 45 -23.91 10.48 11.68
N LEU A 46 -23.28 10.15 10.56
CA LEU A 46 -23.79 9.13 9.64
C LEU A 46 -23.81 7.75 10.30
N LYS A 47 -24.85 6.95 9.99
CA LYS A 47 -24.86 5.52 10.33
C LYS A 47 -23.81 4.79 9.49
N CYS A 48 -23.32 3.64 9.97
CA CYS A 48 -22.37 2.83 9.23
C CYS A 48 -22.84 1.39 9.17
N ALA A 49 -22.90 0.82 7.97
CA ALA A 49 -23.14 -0.60 7.78
C ALA A 49 -22.06 -1.19 6.88
N ALA A 50 -21.25 -2.11 7.42
CA ALA A 50 -20.34 -2.92 6.63
C ALA A 50 -21.16 -3.84 5.71
N VAL A 51 -20.99 -3.71 4.39
CA VAL A 51 -21.79 -4.44 3.40
C VAL A 51 -20.92 -5.10 2.34
N PRO A 52 -21.43 -6.10 1.61
CA PRO A 52 -20.74 -6.63 0.43
C PRO A 52 -20.50 -5.55 -0.64
N LYS A 53 -19.67 -5.89 -1.63
CA LYS A 53 -19.26 -4.94 -2.68
C LYS A 53 -20.35 -4.64 -3.70
N ARG A 54 -21.23 -5.61 -3.96
CA ARG A 54 -22.26 -5.54 -5.00
C ARG A 54 -23.20 -4.34 -4.85
N PRO A 55 -23.73 -4.02 -3.64
CA PRO A 55 -24.52 -2.80 -3.43
C PRO A 55 -23.84 -1.51 -3.89
N LEU A 56 -22.57 -1.29 -3.51
CA LEU A 56 -21.82 -0.11 -3.95
C LEU A 56 -21.66 -0.09 -5.48
N MET A 57 -21.31 -1.22 -6.09
CA MET A 57 -21.14 -1.30 -7.54
C MET A 57 -22.45 -1.03 -8.30
N ASN A 58 -23.59 -1.49 -7.77
CA ASN A 58 -24.90 -1.19 -8.36
C ASN A 58 -25.21 0.31 -8.26
N ARG A 59 -25.03 0.90 -7.08
CA ARG A 59 -25.25 2.33 -6.88
C ARG A 59 -24.35 3.19 -7.76
N ILE A 60 -23.08 2.81 -7.91
CA ILE A 60 -22.14 3.46 -8.84
C ILE A 60 -22.67 3.40 -10.27
N LYS A 61 -23.17 2.26 -10.76
CA LYS A 61 -23.71 2.14 -12.13
C LYS A 61 -24.93 3.01 -12.40
N GLU A 62 -25.74 3.27 -11.38
CA GLU A 62 -26.97 4.09 -11.48
C GLU A 62 -26.69 5.60 -11.40
N ALA A 63 -25.54 6.00 -10.85
CA ALA A 63 -25.19 7.41 -10.67
C ALA A 63 -24.84 8.10 -12.00
N GLY A 64 -25.29 9.33 -12.20
CA GLY A 64 -24.83 10.16 -13.31
C GLY A 64 -23.42 10.71 -13.05
N ILE A 65 -23.15 11.08 -11.80
CA ILE A 65 -21.86 11.57 -11.33
C ILE A 65 -21.42 10.81 -10.07
N VAL A 66 -20.17 10.34 -10.05
CA VAL A 66 -19.56 9.63 -8.92
C VAL A 66 -18.35 10.43 -8.42
N LEU A 67 -18.42 10.96 -7.21
CA LEU A 67 -17.29 11.60 -6.53
C LEU A 67 -16.49 10.57 -5.73
N VAL A 68 -15.18 10.55 -5.88
CA VAL A 68 -14.27 9.61 -5.20
C VAL A 68 -13.17 10.39 -4.50
N GLY A 69 -13.02 10.15 -3.20
CA GLY A 69 -12.11 10.90 -2.33
C GLY A 69 -10.64 10.67 -2.67
N ASP A 70 -9.82 11.69 -2.47
CA ASP A 70 -8.39 11.63 -2.72
C ASP A 70 -7.60 12.17 -1.53
N PHE A 71 -6.79 11.29 -0.93
CA PHE A 71 -5.74 11.71 -0.03
C PHE A 71 -4.44 11.81 -0.84
N HIS A 72 -4.04 13.04 -1.21
CA HIS A 72 -3.07 13.28 -2.28
C HIS A 72 -1.68 12.67 -2.04
N ALA A 73 -1.26 12.60 -0.77
CA ALA A 73 0.01 11.98 -0.37
C ALA A 73 0.02 10.45 -0.55
N GLN A 74 -1.09 9.84 -0.96
CA GLN A 74 -1.25 8.40 -0.96
C GLN A 74 -1.66 7.83 -2.33
N LYS A 75 -0.75 7.06 -2.94
CA LYS A 75 -0.98 6.32 -4.19
C LYS A 75 -2.21 5.40 -4.16
N GLN A 76 -2.61 4.91 -2.99
CA GLN A 76 -3.78 4.03 -2.89
C GLN A 76 -5.10 4.74 -3.19
N SER A 77 -5.16 6.06 -3.08
CA SER A 77 -6.34 6.86 -3.44
C SER A 77 -6.63 6.74 -4.95
N ALA A 78 -5.66 7.08 -5.81
CA ALA A 78 -5.82 6.93 -7.26
C ALA A 78 -5.97 5.47 -7.69
N ARG A 79 -5.29 4.52 -7.02
CA ARG A 79 -5.46 3.08 -7.29
C ARG A 79 -6.83 2.55 -6.85
N GLY A 80 -7.44 3.12 -5.79
CA GLY A 80 -8.81 2.84 -5.37
C GLY A 80 -9.79 3.21 -6.46
N LEU A 81 -9.70 4.43 -6.98
CA LEU A 81 -10.49 4.86 -8.13
C LEU A 81 -10.28 3.94 -9.33
N LEU A 82 -9.04 3.66 -9.72
CA LEU A 82 -8.73 2.78 -10.84
C LEU A 82 -9.34 1.37 -10.70
N ARG A 83 -9.40 0.82 -9.48
CA ARG A 83 -10.05 -0.48 -9.21
C ARG A 83 -11.58 -0.41 -9.37
N LEU A 84 -12.20 0.71 -9.05
CA LEU A 84 -13.62 0.95 -9.33
C LEU A 84 -13.87 1.08 -10.83
N LEU A 85 -13.11 1.94 -11.51
CA LEU A 85 -13.25 2.21 -12.95
C LEU A 85 -13.16 0.93 -13.80
N ARG A 86 -12.21 0.04 -13.50
CA ARG A 86 -12.05 -1.25 -14.20
C ARG A 86 -13.23 -2.20 -14.06
N LYS A 87 -14.13 -1.97 -13.10
CA LYS A 87 -15.32 -2.80 -12.84
C LYS A 87 -16.62 -2.17 -13.34
N VAL A 88 -16.55 -0.96 -13.89
CA VAL A 88 -17.71 -0.25 -14.45
C VAL A 88 -17.65 -0.39 -15.98
N PRO A 89 -18.66 -1.03 -16.60
CA PRO A 89 -18.72 -1.12 -18.06
C PRO A 89 -19.15 0.22 -18.67
N GLY A 90 -18.66 0.52 -19.87
CA GLY A 90 -19.12 1.65 -20.69
C GLY A 90 -18.12 2.81 -20.81
N ASN A 91 -18.54 3.83 -21.57
CA ASN A 91 -17.78 5.05 -21.80
C ASN A 91 -18.14 6.09 -20.73
N PHE A 92 -17.19 6.40 -19.85
CA PHE A 92 -17.31 7.45 -18.85
C PHE A 92 -16.24 8.52 -19.04
N ILE A 93 -16.49 9.68 -18.44
CA ILE A 93 -15.55 10.80 -18.37
C ILE A 93 -14.86 10.75 -17.00
N LEU A 94 -13.54 10.97 -16.98
CA LEU A 94 -12.77 11.11 -15.76
C LEU A 94 -12.42 12.57 -15.52
N CYS A 95 -12.77 13.11 -14.36
CA CYS A 95 -12.40 14.45 -13.92
C CYS A 95 -11.44 14.32 -12.74
N VAL A 96 -10.39 15.14 -12.69
CA VAL A 96 -9.36 15.08 -11.65
C VAL A 96 -9.04 16.46 -11.08
N GLU A 97 -8.87 16.54 -9.77
CA GLU A 97 -8.42 17.76 -9.09
C GLU A 97 -6.94 18.08 -9.35
N CYS A 98 -6.12 17.08 -9.68
CA CYS A 98 -4.68 17.29 -9.80
C CYS A 98 -4.25 18.15 -11.01
N LEU A 99 -5.19 18.59 -11.84
CA LEU A 99 -4.99 19.42 -13.03
C LEU A 99 -6.08 20.49 -13.11
N THR A 100 -5.76 21.60 -13.77
CA THR A 100 -6.71 22.69 -14.03
C THR A 100 -7.39 22.51 -15.39
N ASP A 101 -8.55 23.12 -15.60
CA ASP A 101 -9.22 23.14 -16.90
C ASP A 101 -8.39 23.87 -17.98
N GLU A 102 -7.57 24.85 -17.58
CA GLU A 102 -6.55 25.51 -18.43
C GLU A 102 -5.53 24.51 -19.03
N ASP A 103 -5.32 23.35 -18.40
CA ASP A 103 -4.33 22.36 -18.85
C ASP A 103 -4.87 21.46 -19.99
N GLN A 104 -6.15 21.58 -20.39
CA GLN A 104 -6.84 20.59 -21.23
C GLN A 104 -6.12 20.24 -22.53
N ILE A 105 -5.51 21.20 -23.22
CA ILE A 105 -4.77 20.95 -24.46
C ILE A 105 -3.62 19.96 -24.25
N TYR A 106 -2.91 20.07 -23.12
CA TYR A 106 -1.79 19.18 -22.79
C TYR A 106 -2.28 17.82 -22.29
N ILE A 107 -3.42 17.78 -21.60
CA ILE A 107 -4.08 16.54 -21.19
C ILE A 107 -4.44 15.72 -22.43
N ASP A 108 -5.09 16.34 -23.41
CA ASP A 108 -5.52 15.67 -24.64
C ASP A 108 -4.33 15.16 -25.45
N GLN A 109 -3.29 15.97 -25.62
CA GLN A 109 -2.07 15.58 -26.33
C GLN A 109 -1.36 14.40 -25.65
N PHE A 110 -1.26 14.42 -24.31
CA PHE A 110 -0.64 13.33 -23.55
C PHE A 110 -1.44 12.03 -23.69
N LEU A 111 -2.77 12.08 -23.52
CA LEU A 111 -3.63 10.90 -23.66
C LEU A 111 -3.60 10.29 -25.06
N GLN A 112 -3.39 11.12 -26.08
CA GLN A 112 -3.27 10.67 -27.48
C GLN A 112 -1.86 10.21 -27.85
N GLY A 113 -0.89 10.26 -26.92
CA GLY A 113 0.50 9.90 -27.17
C GLY A 113 1.29 10.92 -27.98
N ARG A 114 0.73 12.13 -28.18
CA ARG A 114 1.37 13.25 -28.90
C ARG A 114 2.32 14.07 -28.02
N LEU A 115 2.29 13.84 -26.70
CA LEU A 115 3.16 14.50 -25.74
C LEU A 115 3.83 13.45 -24.85
N SER A 116 5.16 13.55 -24.67
CA SER A 116 5.89 12.66 -23.78
C SER A 116 5.47 12.89 -22.33
N GLU A 117 5.67 11.89 -21.47
CA GLU A 117 5.34 12.03 -20.04
C GLU A 117 6.16 13.15 -19.37
N LYS A 118 7.44 13.29 -19.72
CA LYS A 118 8.31 14.35 -19.22
C LYS A 118 7.78 15.73 -19.62
N ASP A 119 7.41 15.90 -20.89
CA ASP A 119 6.93 17.17 -21.41
C ASP A 119 5.55 17.52 -20.85
N PHE A 120 4.66 16.53 -20.72
CA PHE A 120 3.37 16.69 -20.08
C PHE A 120 3.51 17.29 -18.67
N LEU A 121 4.32 16.66 -17.82
CA LEU A 121 4.55 17.12 -16.44
C LEU A 121 5.16 18.52 -16.37
N SER A 122 6.01 18.87 -17.34
CA SER A 122 6.57 20.22 -17.47
C SER A 122 5.50 21.24 -17.86
N ARG A 123 4.71 20.96 -18.90
CA ARG A 123 3.67 21.86 -19.45
C ARG A 123 2.56 22.16 -18.46
N VAL A 124 2.07 21.15 -17.74
CA VAL A 124 1.06 21.33 -16.67
C VAL A 124 1.67 21.85 -15.37
N GLN A 125 3.00 22.07 -15.33
CA GLN A 125 3.74 22.53 -14.15
C GLN A 125 3.46 21.66 -12.92
N TRP A 126 3.44 20.34 -13.08
CA TRP A 126 3.01 19.37 -12.06
C TRP A 126 3.64 19.60 -10.69
N LYS A 127 4.97 19.78 -10.66
CA LYS A 127 5.73 19.99 -9.42
C LYS A 127 5.34 21.28 -8.69
N LYS A 128 4.96 22.33 -9.44
CA LYS A 128 4.59 23.64 -8.88
C LYS A 128 3.12 23.69 -8.48
N LYS A 129 2.21 23.23 -9.33
CA LYS A 129 0.75 23.29 -9.11
C LYS A 129 0.26 22.23 -8.13
N TRP A 130 0.76 21.00 -8.21
CA TRP A 130 0.25 19.87 -7.42
C TRP A 130 1.19 19.41 -6.31
N SER A 131 2.51 19.50 -6.51
CA SER A 131 3.56 19.18 -5.53
C SER A 131 3.66 17.73 -5.05
N PHE A 132 2.67 16.86 -5.27
CA PHE A 132 2.74 15.43 -4.94
C PHE A 132 3.44 14.59 -6.02
N PRO A 133 4.00 13.41 -5.69
CA PRO A 133 4.68 12.57 -6.67
C PRO A 133 3.76 12.12 -7.80
N TRP A 134 4.21 12.29 -9.06
CA TRP A 134 3.46 11.83 -10.24
C TRP A 134 3.16 10.34 -10.21
N GLU A 135 4.05 9.53 -9.64
CA GLU A 135 3.87 8.07 -9.50
C GLU A 135 2.61 7.66 -8.72
N ASN A 136 2.03 8.57 -7.92
CA ASN A 136 0.74 8.33 -7.27
C ASN A 136 -0.40 8.29 -8.30
N TYR A 137 -0.32 9.07 -9.37
CA TYR A 137 -1.38 9.26 -10.39
C TYR A 137 -1.07 8.57 -11.72
N ARG A 138 0.22 8.38 -12.03
CA ARG A 138 0.70 7.78 -13.28
C ARG A 138 -0.05 6.52 -13.71
N PRO A 139 -0.35 5.53 -12.85
CA PRO A 139 -1.10 4.34 -13.27
C PRO A 139 -2.52 4.64 -13.75
N LEU A 140 -3.20 5.63 -13.16
CA LEU A 140 -4.56 6.03 -13.56
C LEU A 140 -4.52 6.67 -14.95
N PHE A 141 -3.58 7.59 -15.19
CA PHE A 141 -3.44 8.27 -16.47
C PHE A 141 -2.95 7.34 -17.59
N LYS A 142 -1.99 6.45 -17.32
CA LYS A 142 -1.56 5.43 -18.30
C LYS A 142 -2.70 4.49 -18.65
N TRP A 143 -3.50 4.08 -17.67
CA TRP A 143 -4.68 3.27 -17.92
C TRP A 143 -5.73 4.05 -18.75
N ALA A 144 -5.97 5.33 -18.44
CA ALA A 144 -6.87 6.18 -19.22
C ALA A 144 -6.41 6.33 -20.68
N GLN A 145 -5.12 6.57 -20.92
CA GLN A 145 -4.50 6.60 -22.25
C GLN A 145 -4.72 5.29 -23.00
N GLN A 146 -4.39 4.15 -22.39
CA GLN A 146 -4.53 2.82 -23.00
C GLN A 146 -5.99 2.48 -23.36
N ASN A 147 -6.94 2.94 -22.54
CA ASN A 147 -8.37 2.65 -22.70
C ASN A 147 -9.13 3.80 -23.38
N LYS A 148 -8.41 4.81 -23.91
CA LYS A 148 -8.98 5.99 -24.59
C LYS A 148 -10.07 6.71 -23.78
N ILE A 149 -9.89 6.76 -22.46
CA ILE A 149 -10.78 7.48 -21.53
C ILE A 149 -10.47 8.97 -21.61
N GLN A 150 -11.50 9.80 -21.78
CA GLN A 150 -11.35 11.25 -21.74
C GLN A 150 -11.12 11.72 -20.30
N VAL A 151 -10.11 12.57 -20.10
CA VAL A 151 -9.76 13.13 -18.80
C VAL A 151 -9.88 14.65 -18.84
N PHE A 152 -10.47 15.25 -17.81
CA PHE A 152 -10.58 16.69 -17.63
C PHE A 152 -9.96 17.13 -16.30
N GLY A 153 -9.17 18.21 -16.35
CA GLY A 153 -8.79 18.95 -15.15
C GLY A 153 -9.97 19.82 -14.70
N ILE A 154 -10.29 19.82 -13.41
CA ILE A 154 -11.45 20.58 -12.89
C ILE A 154 -11.09 21.51 -11.73
N ASN A 155 -9.82 21.57 -11.35
CA ASN A 155 -9.37 22.44 -10.28
C ASN A 155 -9.24 23.88 -10.77
N ALA A 156 -9.43 24.83 -9.86
CA ALA A 156 -9.20 26.24 -10.14
C ALA A 156 -7.70 26.54 -10.27
N SER A 157 -7.36 27.54 -11.10
CA SER A 157 -6.02 28.12 -11.11
C SER A 157 -5.70 28.87 -9.81
N SER A 158 -4.43 29.22 -9.62
CA SER A 158 -3.87 29.72 -8.35
C SER A 158 -4.45 31.06 -7.85
N THR A 159 -5.35 31.68 -8.62
CA THR A 159 -6.04 32.93 -8.26
C THR A 159 -7.14 32.72 -7.22
N VAL A 160 -7.67 31.50 -7.09
CA VAL A 160 -8.73 31.17 -6.13
C VAL A 160 -8.15 30.78 -4.78
N LYS A 161 -8.46 31.55 -3.73
CA LYS A 161 -7.77 31.45 -2.42
C LYS A 161 -8.48 30.52 -1.44
N SER A 162 -9.81 30.42 -1.45
CA SER A 162 -10.55 29.60 -0.47
C SER A 162 -11.04 28.26 -1.05
N LEU A 163 -11.13 27.24 -0.19
CA LEU A 163 -11.68 25.92 -0.57
C LEU A 163 -13.13 26.00 -1.07
N THR A 164 -13.93 26.91 -0.50
CA THR A 164 -15.33 27.10 -0.91
C THR A 164 -15.44 27.73 -2.29
N GLU A 165 -14.54 28.65 -2.66
CA GLU A 165 -14.50 29.19 -4.02
C GLU A 165 -14.01 28.14 -5.02
N ARG A 166 -13.04 27.31 -4.63
CA ARG A 166 -12.60 26.16 -5.45
C ARG A 166 -13.77 25.21 -5.72
N ASP A 167 -14.58 24.88 -4.70
CA ASP A 167 -15.80 24.06 -4.87
C ASP A 167 -16.78 24.68 -5.88
N LYS A 168 -17.00 26.00 -5.79
CA LYS A 168 -17.91 26.72 -6.71
C LYS A 168 -17.37 26.68 -8.14
N TYR A 169 -16.07 26.93 -8.31
CA TYR A 169 -15.41 26.93 -9.60
C TYR A 169 -15.49 25.54 -10.25
N SER A 170 -15.06 24.50 -9.54
CA SER A 170 -15.11 23.13 -10.04
C SER A 170 -16.53 22.69 -10.39
N ALA A 171 -17.54 23.10 -9.62
CA ALA A 171 -18.94 22.84 -9.97
C ALA A 171 -19.35 23.46 -11.33
N GLN A 172 -18.89 24.68 -11.66
CA GLN A 172 -19.16 25.29 -12.97
C GLN A 172 -18.46 24.53 -14.10
N VAL A 173 -17.20 24.12 -13.90
CA VAL A 173 -16.48 23.30 -14.89
C VAL A 173 -17.22 21.98 -15.12
N ILE A 174 -17.67 21.32 -14.04
CA ILE A 174 -18.47 20.08 -14.12
C ILE A 174 -19.78 20.30 -14.88
N LYS A 175 -20.47 21.43 -14.66
CA LYS A 175 -21.67 21.81 -15.41
C LYS A 175 -21.40 21.90 -16.92
N SER A 176 -20.29 22.53 -17.31
CA SER A 176 -19.87 22.63 -18.71
C SER A 176 -19.50 21.28 -19.32
N ILE A 177 -18.86 20.39 -18.54
CA ILE A 177 -18.58 19.01 -18.99
C ILE A 177 -19.89 18.25 -19.17
N ARG A 178 -20.81 18.31 -18.20
CA ARG A 178 -22.13 17.64 -18.29
C ARG A 178 -22.95 18.12 -19.50
N SER A 179 -22.92 19.41 -19.83
CA SER A 179 -23.65 19.93 -21.00
C SER A 179 -23.12 19.38 -22.32
N ARG A 180 -21.79 19.18 -22.42
CA ARG A 180 -21.12 18.53 -23.56
C ARG A 180 -21.35 17.01 -23.60
N PHE A 181 -21.37 16.36 -22.44
CA PHE A 181 -21.49 14.90 -22.29
C PHE A 181 -22.78 14.50 -21.57
N LYS A 182 -23.93 14.76 -22.20
CA LYS A 182 -25.26 14.63 -21.58
C LYS A 182 -25.60 13.23 -21.06
N LYS A 183 -25.10 12.16 -21.71
CA LYS A 183 -25.44 10.76 -21.38
C LYS A 183 -24.28 9.99 -20.73
N SER A 184 -23.07 10.55 -20.69
CA SER A 184 -21.91 9.85 -20.16
C SER A 184 -21.88 9.90 -18.65
N GLN A 185 -21.56 8.81 -17.98
CA GLN A 185 -21.26 8.86 -16.55
C GLN A 185 -19.98 9.68 -16.32
N ILE A 186 -19.91 10.46 -15.24
CA ILE A 186 -18.74 11.27 -14.87
C ILE A 186 -18.18 10.77 -13.54
N PHE A 187 -16.92 10.34 -13.53
CA PHE A 187 -16.17 10.06 -12.31
C PHE A 187 -15.30 11.26 -11.96
N ILE A 188 -15.33 11.68 -10.70
CA ILE A 188 -14.57 12.83 -10.21
C ILE A 188 -13.65 12.36 -9.08
N GLN A 189 -12.33 12.48 -9.26
CA GLN A 189 -11.36 12.34 -8.18
C GLN A 189 -11.09 13.71 -7.55
N TYR A 190 -11.39 13.85 -6.26
CA TYR A 190 -11.23 15.12 -5.54
C TYR A 190 -10.85 14.90 -4.08
N GLY A 191 -10.16 15.87 -3.49
CA GLY A 191 -9.62 15.83 -2.13
C GLY A 191 -10.68 15.47 -1.10
N ASP A 192 -10.35 14.58 -0.16
CA ASP A 192 -11.30 13.98 0.80
C ASP A 192 -12.23 15.01 1.47
N LEU A 193 -11.66 16.14 1.92
CA LEU A 193 -12.41 17.16 2.63
C LEU A 193 -13.55 17.75 1.78
N HIS A 194 -13.38 17.86 0.47
CA HIS A 194 -14.36 18.45 -0.44
C HIS A 194 -15.61 17.58 -0.64
N LEU A 195 -15.56 16.30 -0.27
CA LEU A 195 -16.65 15.35 -0.49
C LEU A 195 -17.79 15.45 0.54
N ALA A 196 -17.63 16.24 1.61
CA ALA A 196 -18.73 16.47 2.55
C ALA A 196 -19.95 17.05 1.82
N SER A 197 -21.15 16.65 2.22
CA SER A 197 -22.42 17.03 1.58
C SER A 197 -22.58 18.55 1.39
N MET A 198 -22.03 19.34 2.30
CA MET A 198 -22.11 20.82 2.32
C MET A 198 -21.01 21.53 1.51
N HIS A 199 -20.09 20.79 0.89
CA HIS A 199 -18.93 21.28 0.15
C HIS A 199 -19.16 21.19 -1.37
N LEU A 200 -18.26 20.54 -2.13
CA LEU A 200 -18.39 20.38 -3.58
C LEU A 200 -19.74 19.75 -4.01
N PRO A 201 -20.24 18.66 -3.37
CA PRO A 201 -21.57 18.12 -3.69
C PRO A 201 -22.70 19.17 -3.62
N LYS A 202 -22.68 20.08 -2.64
CA LYS A 202 -23.65 21.17 -2.55
C LYS A 202 -23.54 22.13 -3.72
N GLN A 203 -22.33 22.49 -4.14
CA GLN A 203 -22.16 23.40 -5.28
C GLN A 203 -22.59 22.73 -6.59
N ILE A 204 -22.30 21.44 -6.79
CA ILE A 204 -22.78 20.67 -7.95
C ILE A 204 -24.31 20.67 -7.99
N ARG A 205 -24.98 20.34 -6.87
CA ARG A 205 -26.46 20.34 -6.81
C ARG A 205 -27.09 21.70 -7.12
N LYS A 206 -26.41 22.80 -6.79
CA LYS A 206 -26.91 24.14 -7.15
C LYS A 206 -26.94 24.38 -8.66
N VAL A 207 -25.94 23.86 -9.39
CA VAL A 207 -25.81 24.09 -10.84
C VAL A 207 -26.42 22.96 -11.68
N LEU A 208 -26.59 21.77 -11.09
CA LEU A 208 -27.16 20.56 -11.68
C LEU A 208 -28.14 19.89 -10.67
N PRO A 209 -29.33 20.48 -10.43
CA PRO A 209 -30.23 20.05 -9.34
C PRO A 209 -30.87 18.67 -9.53
N ARG A 210 -30.96 18.18 -10.76
CA ARG A 210 -31.54 16.86 -11.09
C ARG A 210 -30.50 15.76 -11.24
N GLU A 211 -29.23 16.07 -10.99
CA GLU A 211 -28.15 15.11 -11.21
C GLU A 211 -28.12 14.05 -10.12
N ASN A 212 -28.00 12.78 -10.54
CA ASN A 212 -27.88 11.67 -9.62
C ASN A 212 -26.43 11.52 -9.13
N LEU A 213 -26.15 11.96 -7.90
CA LEU A 213 -24.81 11.98 -7.30
C LEU A 213 -24.57 10.79 -6.38
N CYS A 214 -23.42 10.14 -6.51
CA CYS A 214 -22.90 9.17 -5.55
C CYS A 214 -21.53 9.62 -5.05
N THR A 215 -21.32 9.64 -3.73
CA THR A 215 -20.06 10.01 -3.09
C THR A 215 -19.41 8.78 -2.46
N VAL A 216 -18.15 8.52 -2.80
CA VAL A 216 -17.34 7.41 -2.30
C VAL A 216 -16.10 7.97 -1.59
N PHE A 217 -16.16 8.05 -0.26
CA PHE A 217 -15.02 8.42 0.57
C PHE A 217 -13.97 7.30 0.56
N GLN A 218 -12.68 7.64 0.53
CA GLN A 218 -11.61 6.64 0.58
C GLN A 218 -10.97 6.58 1.97
N SER A 219 -11.32 5.53 2.72
CA SER A 219 -10.80 5.27 4.07
C SER A 219 -10.89 6.47 5.03
N PRO A 220 -12.09 7.08 5.19
CA PRO A 220 -12.30 8.13 6.17
C PRO A 220 -12.05 7.61 7.59
N GLU A 221 -11.28 8.36 8.36
CA GLU A 221 -10.71 7.91 9.65
C GLU A 221 -11.78 7.56 10.66
N VAL A 222 -12.76 8.46 10.84
CA VAL A 222 -13.90 8.30 11.74
C VAL A 222 -14.66 7.00 11.46
N ILE A 223 -14.89 6.70 10.18
CA ILE A 223 -15.63 5.49 9.78
C ILE A 223 -14.75 4.25 9.92
N TYR A 224 -13.47 4.34 9.57
CA TYR A 224 -12.55 3.20 9.66
C TYR A 224 -12.43 2.72 11.11
N PHE A 225 -12.21 3.63 12.06
CA PHE A 225 -12.09 3.28 13.47
C PHE A 225 -13.38 2.68 14.04
N ARG A 226 -14.56 3.21 13.68
CA ARG A 226 -15.85 2.63 14.07
C ARG A 226 -16.01 1.19 13.58
N ILE A 227 -15.70 0.93 12.31
CA ILE A 227 -15.78 -0.43 11.74
C ILE A 227 -14.74 -1.38 12.34
N MET A 228 -13.57 -0.86 12.73
CA MET A 228 -12.54 -1.62 13.43
C MET A 228 -12.95 -1.98 14.86
N GLU A 229 -13.60 -1.06 15.59
CA GLU A 229 -14.17 -1.31 16.92
C GLU A 229 -15.25 -2.40 16.85
N GLU A 230 -16.04 -2.43 15.77
CA GLU A 230 -17.00 -3.51 15.47
C GLU A 230 -16.37 -4.82 14.93
N ARG A 231 -15.05 -4.87 14.71
CA ARG A 231 -14.29 -6.02 14.19
C ARG A 231 -14.74 -6.49 12.79
N LYS A 232 -15.19 -5.54 11.98
CA LYS A 232 -15.70 -5.79 10.61
C LYS A 232 -14.73 -5.32 9.52
N GLU A 233 -13.61 -4.71 9.88
CA GLU A 233 -12.65 -4.11 8.96
C GLU A 233 -11.95 -5.13 8.05
N LEU A 234 -11.84 -6.39 8.47
CA LEU A 234 -11.27 -7.47 7.65
C LEU A 234 -12.32 -8.22 6.81
N GLN A 235 -13.61 -8.01 7.08
CA GLN A 235 -14.71 -8.74 6.43
C GLN A 235 -15.08 -8.13 5.08
N THR A 236 -15.13 -6.79 5.02
CA THR A 236 -15.41 -6.05 3.78
C THR A 236 -14.66 -4.73 3.77
N ASP A 237 -14.41 -4.22 2.58
CA ASP A 237 -13.85 -2.89 2.36
C ASP A 237 -14.94 -1.83 2.18
N VAL A 238 -16.22 -2.21 2.09
CA VAL A 238 -17.32 -1.30 1.74
C VAL A 238 -18.22 -1.03 2.94
N VAL A 239 -18.46 0.25 3.19
CA VAL A 239 -19.35 0.74 4.24
C VAL A 239 -20.42 1.62 3.60
N ARG A 240 -21.68 1.29 3.81
CA ARG A 240 -22.81 2.14 3.46
C ARG A 240 -23.02 3.19 4.55
N LEU A 241 -23.10 4.46 4.17
CA LEU A 241 -23.35 5.58 5.08
C LEU A 241 -24.76 6.14 4.89
N SER A 242 -25.20 6.26 3.64
CA SER A 242 -26.57 6.58 3.24
C SER A 242 -26.89 5.87 1.91
N GLU A 243 -27.91 6.32 1.18
CA GLU A 243 -28.17 5.84 -0.19
C GLU A 243 -27.10 6.32 -1.19
N ASP A 244 -26.65 7.57 -1.03
CA ASP A 244 -25.73 8.23 -1.95
C ASP A 244 -24.31 8.34 -1.42
N GLN A 245 -24.08 8.05 -0.13
CA GLN A 245 -22.78 8.18 0.50
C GLN A 245 -22.26 6.83 0.97
N TRP A 246 -21.02 6.55 0.57
CA TRP A 246 -20.34 5.28 0.77
C TRP A 246 -18.89 5.52 1.17
N ALA A 247 -18.31 4.61 1.93
CA ALA A 247 -16.89 4.61 2.23
C ALA A 247 -16.22 3.32 1.76
N LEU A 248 -15.04 3.47 1.16
CA LEU A 248 -14.16 2.40 0.74
C LEU A 248 -12.95 2.34 1.68
N ASN A 249 -13.03 1.48 2.70
CA ASN A 249 -12.03 1.27 3.75
C ASN A 249 -10.89 0.34 3.29
N VAL A 250 -10.23 0.70 2.18
CA VAL A 250 -9.15 -0.07 1.55
C VAL A 250 -7.76 0.20 2.14
N LEU A 251 -7.59 1.29 2.90
CA LEU A 251 -6.32 1.67 3.48
C LEU A 251 -6.50 2.05 4.95
N PRO A 252 -5.76 1.47 5.89
CA PRO A 252 -5.88 1.86 7.29
C PRO A 252 -5.37 3.30 7.53
N PRO A 253 -6.01 4.09 8.41
CA PRO A 253 -5.62 5.45 8.75
C PRO A 253 -4.14 5.63 9.09
N TRP A 254 -3.58 4.79 9.95
CA TRP A 254 -2.16 4.90 10.31
C TRP A 254 -1.21 4.66 9.14
N VAL A 255 -1.57 3.81 8.17
CA VAL A 255 -0.77 3.62 6.95
C VAL A 255 -0.80 4.88 6.10
N LYS A 256 -1.99 5.48 5.96
CA LYS A 256 -2.20 6.73 5.23
C LYS A 256 -1.33 7.86 5.79
N TRP A 257 -1.32 8.03 7.12
CA TRP A 257 -0.55 9.07 7.79
C TRP A 257 0.95 8.76 7.88
N GLN A 258 1.34 7.50 8.04
CA GLN A 258 2.77 7.14 8.05
C GLN A 258 3.41 7.36 6.68
N ASP A 259 2.72 6.97 5.60
CA ASP A 259 3.22 7.24 4.25
C ASP A 259 3.32 8.75 3.98
N TYR A 260 2.41 9.55 4.54
CA TYR A 260 2.49 11.01 4.45
C TYR A 260 3.67 11.57 5.25
N LEU A 261 3.87 11.11 6.49
CA LEU A 261 5.03 11.47 7.29
C LEU A 261 6.34 11.19 6.56
N LEU A 262 6.49 9.98 6.03
CA LEU A 262 7.67 9.58 5.25
C LEU A 262 7.88 10.43 3.99
N TYR A 263 6.79 10.89 3.35
CA TYR A 263 6.86 11.82 2.22
C TYR A 263 7.37 13.21 2.66
N LEU A 264 6.94 13.71 3.82
CA LEU A 264 7.40 14.99 4.35
C LEU A 264 8.88 14.92 4.75
N GLU A 265 9.27 13.83 5.44
CA GLU A 265 10.64 13.54 5.86
C GLU A 265 11.60 13.37 4.66
N SER A 266 11.09 12.97 3.49
CA SER A 266 11.91 12.81 2.29
C SER A 266 12.44 14.13 1.70
N GLY A 267 11.95 15.29 2.16
CA GLY A 267 12.27 16.59 1.60
C GLY A 267 11.74 16.82 0.18
N TYR A 268 10.76 16.02 -0.29
CA TYR A 268 10.13 16.24 -1.61
C TYR A 268 9.31 17.54 -1.62
N ASP A 269 8.66 17.86 -0.51
CA ASP A 269 7.99 19.14 -0.31
C ASP A 269 9.02 20.20 0.12
N LYS A 270 9.49 20.98 -0.86
CA LYS A 270 10.48 22.06 -0.65
C LYS A 270 9.99 23.19 0.28
N ARG A 271 8.70 23.23 0.63
CA ARG A 271 8.15 24.21 1.59
C ARG A 271 8.49 23.87 3.03
N ILE A 272 8.90 22.64 3.29
CA ILE A 272 9.27 22.16 4.61
C ILE A 272 10.80 22.19 4.68
N LYS A 273 11.34 22.92 5.68
CA LYS A 273 12.78 22.89 5.93
C LYS A 273 13.16 21.43 6.19
N ARG A 274 14.15 20.92 5.45
CA ARG A 274 14.75 19.61 5.71
C ARG A 274 15.42 19.71 7.08
N ALA A 275 14.67 19.48 8.16
CA ALA A 275 15.31 19.03 9.38
C ALA A 275 16.00 17.71 9.02
N ASP A 276 17.10 17.40 9.69
CA ASP A 276 17.77 16.10 9.59
C ASP A 276 16.81 15.04 10.15
N HIS A 277 15.83 14.64 9.32
CA HIS A 277 14.78 13.72 9.73
C HIS A 277 15.39 12.32 9.71
N ASP A 278 15.58 11.77 10.90
CA ASP A 278 16.14 10.44 11.09
C ASP A 278 15.09 9.37 10.75
N LEU A 279 15.34 8.63 9.67
CA LEU A 279 14.50 7.49 9.27
C LEU A 279 14.49 6.38 10.33
N THR A 280 15.47 6.37 11.23
CA THR A 280 15.56 5.46 12.37
C THR A 280 14.31 5.57 13.25
N ASP A 281 13.81 6.78 13.52
CA ASP A 281 12.61 6.99 14.33
C ASP A 281 11.38 6.33 13.71
N SER A 282 11.21 6.48 12.39
CA SER A 282 10.08 5.89 11.65
C SER A 282 10.13 4.35 11.68
N VAL A 283 11.32 3.75 11.61
CA VAL A 283 11.47 2.28 11.75
C VAL A 283 11.32 1.85 13.21
N ALA A 284 11.89 2.56 14.18
CA ALA A 284 11.79 2.26 15.60
C ALA A 284 10.33 2.29 16.09
N HIS A 285 9.55 3.30 15.68
CA HIS A 285 8.11 3.35 15.94
C HIS A 285 7.37 2.14 15.34
N SER A 286 7.79 1.68 14.15
CA SER A 286 7.19 0.48 13.53
C SER A 286 7.63 -0.81 14.23
N VAL A 287 8.86 -0.88 14.76
CA VAL A 287 9.32 -1.97 15.63
C VAL A 287 8.45 -2.03 16.89
N GLN A 288 8.20 -0.89 17.53
CA GLN A 288 7.36 -0.80 18.73
C GLN A 288 5.92 -1.24 18.44
N LEU A 289 5.30 -0.75 17.36
CA LEU A 289 3.97 -1.17 16.90
C LEU A 289 3.87 -2.71 16.78
N LEU A 290 4.87 -3.34 16.16
CA LEU A 290 4.91 -4.79 15.97
C LEU A 290 5.17 -5.54 17.28
N ALA A 291 6.13 -5.06 18.09
CA ALA A 291 6.48 -5.64 19.37
C ALA A 291 5.27 -5.65 20.32
N ASP A 292 4.55 -4.53 20.42
CA ASP A 292 3.32 -4.42 21.21
C ASP A 292 2.20 -5.30 20.68
N SER A 293 2.05 -5.39 19.35
CA SER A 293 1.07 -6.27 18.71
C SER A 293 1.33 -7.74 19.03
N PHE A 294 2.59 -8.14 19.16
CA PHE A 294 3.01 -9.51 19.47
C PHE A 294 3.19 -9.78 20.97
N GLY A 295 3.16 -8.75 21.82
CA GLY A 295 3.47 -8.88 23.25
C GLY A 295 4.91 -9.31 23.51
N ILE A 296 5.85 -8.91 22.65
CA ILE A 296 7.30 -9.15 22.82
C ILE A 296 8.00 -7.84 23.18
N LYS A 297 9.15 -7.92 23.85
CA LYS A 297 10.03 -6.77 24.07
C LYS A 297 11.14 -6.76 23.03
N VAL A 298 11.38 -5.61 22.43
CA VAL A 298 12.45 -5.40 21.45
C VAL A 298 13.07 -4.04 21.71
N ASP A 299 14.36 -4.03 22.02
CA ASP A 299 15.15 -2.81 22.15
C ASP A 299 15.48 -2.23 20.77
N THR A 300 15.39 -0.91 20.62
CA THR A 300 15.73 -0.17 19.39
C THR A 300 17.01 0.67 19.52
N GLY A 301 17.69 0.66 20.67
CA GLY A 301 18.86 1.52 20.89
C GLY A 301 20.05 1.25 19.95
N SER A 302 20.14 0.04 19.38
CA SER A 302 21.17 -0.32 18.41
C SER A 302 20.72 -0.22 16.95
N LEU A 303 19.53 0.31 16.67
CA LEU A 303 19.01 0.42 15.31
C LEU A 303 19.54 1.70 14.66
N SER A 304 20.08 1.59 13.45
CA SER A 304 20.39 2.75 12.60
C SER A 304 19.87 2.49 11.20
N VAL A 305 19.19 3.46 10.62
CA VAL A 305 18.53 3.33 9.31
C VAL A 305 19.10 4.33 8.32
N TYR A 306 19.53 3.82 7.17
CA TYR A 306 20.06 4.60 6.06
C TYR A 306 19.15 4.49 4.84
N SER A 307 19.36 5.37 3.88
CA SER A 307 18.67 5.42 2.59
C SER A 307 19.65 5.76 1.47
N SER A 308 19.14 5.94 0.24
CA SER A 308 19.98 6.28 -0.92
C SER A 308 20.63 7.66 -0.86
N VAL A 309 20.22 8.53 0.09
CA VAL A 309 20.81 9.88 0.23
C VAL A 309 21.95 9.93 1.25
N ASP A 310 22.18 8.84 1.98
CA ASP A 310 23.15 8.77 3.06
C ASP A 310 24.46 8.16 2.53
N GLU A 311 25.44 8.99 2.20
CA GLU A 311 26.73 8.53 1.63
C GLU A 311 27.47 7.58 2.59
N SER A 312 27.38 7.85 3.90
CA SER A 312 28.00 7.04 4.96
C SER A 312 27.50 5.59 5.00
N PHE A 313 26.36 5.28 4.39
CA PHE A 313 25.92 3.89 4.23
C PHE A 313 26.93 3.08 3.41
N PHE A 314 27.43 3.65 2.31
CA PHE A 314 28.33 2.94 1.40
C PHE A 314 29.68 2.70 2.05
N ASP A 315 30.18 3.65 2.83
CA ASP A 315 31.42 3.51 3.60
C ASP A 315 31.33 2.34 4.58
N ARG A 316 30.23 2.22 5.31
CA ARG A 316 30.01 1.09 6.24
C ARG A 316 29.90 -0.26 5.52
N VAL A 317 29.33 -0.27 4.32
CA VAL A 317 29.20 -1.49 3.50
C VAL A 317 30.55 -1.99 2.98
N GLU A 318 31.58 -1.14 2.92
CA GLU A 318 32.95 -1.54 2.58
C GLU A 318 33.59 -2.46 3.64
N GLU A 319 33.14 -2.39 4.89
CA GLU A 319 33.62 -3.25 5.99
C GLU A 319 33.15 -4.72 5.87
N LEU A 320 32.18 -4.99 4.98
CA LEU A 320 31.60 -6.32 4.84
C LEU A 320 32.47 -7.27 3.99
N PRO A 321 32.46 -8.58 4.29
CA PRO A 321 33.04 -9.58 3.41
C PRO A 321 32.49 -9.46 1.98
N LEU A 322 33.36 -9.65 0.98
CA LEU A 322 33.07 -9.39 -0.45
C LEU A 322 31.74 -9.98 -0.94
N VAL A 323 31.42 -11.21 -0.51
CA VAL A 323 30.19 -11.91 -0.90
C VAL A 323 28.93 -11.22 -0.34
N ILE A 324 28.97 -10.79 0.92
CA ILE A 324 27.87 -10.09 1.59
C ILE A 324 27.73 -8.68 1.01
N LYS A 325 28.86 -7.97 0.87
CA LYS A 325 28.93 -6.65 0.24
C LYS A 325 28.24 -6.64 -1.13
N LYS A 326 28.62 -7.58 -2.01
CA LYS A 326 28.01 -7.71 -3.33
C LYS A 326 26.49 -7.90 -3.25
N ARG A 327 26.01 -8.77 -2.36
CA ARG A 327 24.58 -9.04 -2.18
C ARG A 327 23.80 -7.81 -1.67
N VAL A 328 24.37 -7.07 -0.71
CA VAL A 328 23.79 -5.85 -0.14
C VAL A 328 23.66 -4.77 -1.22
N LEU A 329 24.72 -4.52 -1.98
CA LEU A 329 24.72 -3.53 -3.07
C LEU A 329 23.77 -3.91 -4.20
N GLU A 330 23.69 -5.19 -4.58
CA GLU A 330 22.70 -5.68 -5.54
C GLU A 330 21.26 -5.46 -5.04
N SER A 331 20.99 -5.77 -3.77
CA SER A 331 19.67 -5.56 -3.16
C SER A 331 19.27 -4.09 -3.14
N ALA A 332 20.20 -3.18 -2.85
CA ALA A 332 19.97 -1.74 -2.91
C ALA A 332 19.65 -1.28 -4.34
N LYS A 333 20.43 -1.72 -5.34
CA LYS A 333 20.19 -1.43 -6.77
C LYS A 333 18.83 -1.94 -7.27
N GLU A 334 18.37 -3.07 -6.75
CA GLU A 334 17.06 -3.64 -7.04
C GLU A 334 15.90 -2.88 -6.35
N GLY A 335 16.20 -1.90 -5.51
CA GLY A 335 15.21 -1.15 -4.75
C GLY A 335 14.54 -1.97 -3.65
N ASN A 336 15.29 -2.91 -3.06
CA ASN A 336 14.87 -3.64 -1.86
C ASN A 336 15.25 -2.87 -0.60
N SER A 337 14.39 -2.90 0.41
CA SER A 337 14.74 -2.47 1.77
C SER A 337 15.08 -3.70 2.61
N PHE A 338 16.12 -3.62 3.42
CA PHE A 338 16.66 -4.76 4.16
C PHE A 338 17.44 -4.34 5.41
N TYR A 339 17.66 -5.29 6.31
CA TYR A 339 18.52 -5.19 7.48
C TYR A 339 19.78 -6.03 7.28
N ILE A 340 20.93 -5.54 7.75
CA ILE A 340 22.24 -6.20 7.69
C ILE A 340 22.64 -6.56 9.12
N PRO A 341 22.45 -7.83 9.55
CA PRO A 341 22.81 -8.26 10.91
C PRO A 341 24.27 -8.00 11.28
N GLU A 342 25.19 -8.16 10.33
CA GLU A 342 26.64 -8.03 10.55
C GLU A 342 27.05 -6.62 11.01
N LEU A 343 26.41 -5.58 10.45
CA LEU A 343 26.66 -4.18 10.80
C LEU A 343 25.61 -3.62 11.78
N GLN A 344 24.56 -4.39 12.04
CA GLN A 344 23.36 -4.00 12.76
C GLN A 344 22.64 -2.76 12.20
N ILE A 345 22.75 -2.53 10.89
CA ILE A 345 22.12 -1.39 10.19
C ILE A 345 20.99 -1.82 9.27
N ALA A 346 20.12 -0.86 8.98
CA ALA A 346 19.06 -1.00 8.00
C ALA A 346 19.28 -0.10 6.78
N TYR A 347 18.77 -0.54 5.64
CA TYR A 347 18.68 0.25 4.41
C TYR A 347 17.23 0.33 3.92
N LEU A 348 16.75 1.56 3.69
CA LEU A 348 15.41 1.87 3.24
C LEU A 348 15.46 2.45 1.81
N SER A 349 15.25 1.60 0.81
CA SER A 349 15.21 2.00 -0.60
C SER A 349 13.95 2.79 -1.01
N ARG A 350 12.85 2.63 -0.28
CA ARG A 350 11.56 3.28 -0.56
C ARG A 350 10.87 3.71 0.71
N LEU A 351 10.33 4.92 0.67
CA LEU A 351 9.64 5.56 1.78
C LEU A 351 8.16 5.17 1.78
N SER A 352 7.86 4.04 2.42
CA SER A 352 6.47 3.62 2.70
C SER A 352 6.42 2.69 3.90
N LEU A 353 5.28 2.62 4.59
CA LEU A 353 5.09 1.75 5.76
C LEU A 353 5.43 0.29 5.45
N ASN A 354 5.14 -0.20 4.24
CA ASN A 354 5.44 -1.59 3.89
C ASN A 354 6.95 -1.90 3.85
N HIS A 355 7.78 -0.93 3.44
CA HIS A 355 9.24 -1.06 3.43
C HIS A 355 9.82 -0.84 4.82
N VAL A 356 9.29 0.15 5.56
CA VAL A 356 9.62 0.38 6.97
C VAL A 356 9.31 -0.87 7.81
N SER A 357 8.14 -1.46 7.63
CA SER A 357 7.72 -2.68 8.32
C SER A 357 8.57 -3.89 7.90
N LYS A 358 9.08 -3.94 6.67
CA LYS A 358 9.97 -5.01 6.22
C LYS A 358 11.28 -4.97 7.00
N VAL A 359 11.90 -3.79 7.09
CA VAL A 359 13.12 -3.57 7.88
C VAL A 359 12.86 -3.85 9.36
N ALA A 360 11.78 -3.29 9.93
CA ALA A 360 11.40 -3.52 11.31
C ALA A 360 11.21 -5.02 11.61
N ALA A 361 10.59 -5.77 10.69
CA ALA A 361 10.42 -7.21 10.84
C ALA A 361 11.74 -7.97 10.87
N GLN A 362 12.68 -7.63 9.98
CA GLN A 362 14.01 -8.26 9.96
C GLN A 362 14.82 -7.91 11.21
N TYR A 363 14.72 -6.67 11.70
CA TYR A 363 15.32 -6.26 12.96
C TYR A 363 14.73 -7.02 14.16
N ILE A 364 13.40 -7.16 14.23
CA ILE A 364 12.74 -7.99 15.26
C ILE A 364 13.22 -9.43 15.16
N TYR A 365 13.33 -9.98 13.96
CA TYR A 365 13.79 -11.35 13.76
C TYR A 365 15.25 -11.55 14.22
N PHE A 366 16.12 -10.57 13.95
CA PHE A 366 17.48 -10.50 14.50
C PHE A 366 17.47 -10.47 16.03
N LYS A 367 16.70 -9.57 16.65
CA LYS A 367 16.59 -9.46 18.13
C LYS A 367 15.98 -10.70 18.78
N GLN A 368 15.14 -11.46 18.07
CA GLN A 368 14.64 -12.77 18.50
C GLN A 368 15.60 -13.93 18.19
N GLN A 369 16.86 -13.65 17.86
CA GLN A 369 17.94 -14.63 17.61
C GLN A 369 17.69 -15.55 16.41
N GLY A 370 16.91 -15.09 15.42
CA GLY A 370 16.52 -15.92 14.29
C GLY A 370 17.15 -15.57 12.95
N PHE A 371 17.51 -14.30 12.74
CA PHE A 371 18.17 -13.81 11.52
C PHE A 371 19.50 -13.15 11.88
N LEU A 372 20.53 -13.95 12.14
CA LEU A 372 21.83 -13.48 12.65
C LEU A 372 22.87 -13.21 11.55
N LYS A 373 22.64 -13.69 10.32
CA LYS A 373 23.55 -13.50 9.18
C LYS A 373 22.76 -13.18 7.91
N THR A 374 23.31 -12.28 7.10
CA THR A 374 22.78 -11.95 5.77
C THR A 374 22.81 -13.18 4.87
N ILE A 375 21.68 -13.47 4.20
CA ILE A 375 21.59 -14.53 3.20
C ILE A 375 22.25 -14.04 1.91
N SER A 376 23.47 -14.51 1.66
CA SER A 376 24.31 -14.04 0.54
C SER A 376 24.06 -14.80 -0.77
N ASP A 377 23.66 -16.07 -0.71
CA ASP A 377 23.34 -16.90 -1.88
C ASP A 377 21.87 -17.37 -1.85
N PRO A 378 20.95 -16.64 -2.53
CA PRO A 378 19.54 -17.00 -2.61
C PRO A 378 19.27 -18.40 -3.17
N ARG A 379 20.18 -18.97 -3.98
CA ARG A 379 20.02 -20.29 -4.58
C ARG A 379 20.32 -21.38 -3.56
N LYS A 380 21.41 -21.26 -2.80
CA LYS A 380 21.79 -22.24 -1.77
C LYS A 380 20.86 -22.19 -0.56
N ASP A 381 20.49 -21.00 -0.13
CA ASP A 381 19.72 -20.76 1.09
C ASP A 381 18.24 -20.45 0.80
N PHE A 382 17.69 -21.02 -0.28
CA PHE A 382 16.36 -20.69 -0.77
C PHE A 382 15.25 -20.88 0.28
N LEU A 383 15.25 -21.98 1.04
CA LEU A 383 14.27 -22.22 2.11
C LEU A 383 14.38 -21.20 3.23
N LYS A 384 15.60 -20.82 3.63
CA LYS A 384 15.85 -19.78 4.63
C LYS A 384 15.33 -18.43 4.15
N LEU A 385 15.52 -18.13 2.86
CA LEU A 385 15.03 -16.90 2.26
C LEU A 385 13.49 -16.86 2.16
N ILE A 386 12.84 -17.98 1.83
CA ILE A 386 11.37 -18.10 1.87
C ILE A 386 10.86 -17.80 3.29
N TRP A 387 11.50 -18.36 4.31
CA TRP A 387 11.09 -18.16 5.70
C TRP A 387 11.36 -16.73 6.21
N LEU A 388 12.50 -16.14 5.84
CA LEU A 388 12.79 -14.73 6.11
C LEU A 388 11.71 -13.82 5.50
N GLU A 389 11.34 -14.05 4.23
CA GLU A 389 10.28 -13.29 3.57
C GLU A 389 8.90 -13.61 4.17
N MET A 390 8.66 -14.81 4.70
CA MET A 390 7.45 -15.14 5.45
C MET A 390 7.32 -14.29 6.71
N VAL A 391 8.34 -14.25 7.57
CA VAL A 391 8.32 -13.45 8.81
C VAL A 391 8.19 -11.96 8.47
N THR A 392 8.94 -11.51 7.47
CA THR A 392 8.88 -10.15 6.95
C THR A 392 7.48 -9.78 6.49
N TYR A 393 6.85 -10.66 5.72
CA TYR A 393 5.49 -10.46 5.22
C TYR A 393 4.47 -10.45 6.37
N LEU A 394 4.53 -11.43 7.27
CA LEU A 394 3.66 -11.53 8.46
C LEU A 394 3.65 -10.22 9.26
N CYS A 395 4.82 -9.72 9.64
CA CYS A 395 4.96 -8.47 10.37
C CYS A 395 4.39 -7.29 9.57
N SER A 396 4.74 -7.18 8.29
CA SER A 396 4.21 -6.10 7.44
C SER A 396 2.69 -6.17 7.24
N LYS A 397 2.09 -7.37 7.32
CA LYS A 397 0.66 -7.61 7.27
C LYS A 397 -0.02 -7.26 8.59
N VAL A 398 0.64 -7.43 9.73
CA VAL A 398 0.17 -6.96 11.04
C VAL A 398 0.12 -5.43 11.08
N ALA A 399 1.19 -4.78 10.60
CA ALA A 399 1.27 -3.34 10.46
C ALA A 399 0.27 -2.80 9.42
N ASN A 400 0.10 -3.48 8.29
CA ASN A 400 -0.86 -3.13 7.25
C ASN A 400 -1.81 -4.31 6.96
N PRO A 401 -2.94 -4.44 7.70
CA PRO A 401 -3.89 -5.54 7.53
C PRO A 401 -4.51 -5.64 6.13
N LYS A 402 -4.46 -4.56 5.35
CA LYS A 402 -4.98 -4.49 3.97
C LYS A 402 -3.94 -4.88 2.92
N ARG A 403 -2.66 -5.09 3.29
CA ARG A 403 -1.63 -5.66 2.40
C ARG A 403 -2.11 -7.00 1.85
N LYS A 404 -1.80 -7.33 0.60
CA LYS A 404 -2.20 -8.59 -0.05
C LYS A 404 -0.94 -9.28 -0.58
N SER A 405 -0.90 -10.60 -0.50
CA SER A 405 0.08 -11.46 -1.16
C SER A 405 -0.52 -12.02 -2.44
N ASP A 406 0.33 -12.58 -3.30
CA ASP A 406 -0.12 -13.45 -4.38
C ASP A 406 -0.72 -14.75 -3.82
N THR A 407 -1.56 -15.39 -4.60
CA THR A 407 -2.07 -16.75 -4.35
C THR A 407 -1.54 -17.71 -5.40
N LEU A 408 -1.70 -19.02 -5.19
CA LEU A 408 -1.39 -20.00 -6.24
C LEU A 408 -2.24 -19.81 -7.49
N GLN A 409 -3.48 -19.34 -7.35
CA GLN A 409 -4.31 -18.99 -8.51
C GLN A 409 -3.76 -17.77 -9.25
N ASP A 410 -3.27 -16.76 -8.54
CA ASP A 410 -2.66 -15.57 -9.15
C ASP A 410 -1.40 -15.94 -9.93
N ILE A 411 -0.54 -16.81 -9.36
CA ILE A 411 0.67 -17.32 -10.01
C ILE A 411 0.32 -18.10 -11.28
N ARG A 412 -0.64 -19.04 -11.21
CA ARG A 412 -1.09 -19.83 -12.36
C ARG A 412 -1.68 -18.95 -13.46
N SER A 413 -2.56 -18.02 -13.07
CA SER A 413 -3.17 -17.06 -14.00
C SER A 413 -2.14 -16.14 -14.66
N ALA A 414 -1.07 -15.79 -13.95
CA ALA A 414 0.02 -14.99 -14.50
C ALA A 414 0.84 -15.80 -15.52
N LEU A 415 1.23 -17.04 -15.19
CA LEU A 415 2.01 -17.90 -16.07
C LEU A 415 1.31 -18.27 -17.39
N GLN A 416 -0.02 -18.24 -17.41
CA GLN A 416 -0.83 -18.50 -18.61
C GLN A 416 -0.91 -17.31 -19.58
N LYS A 417 -0.47 -16.11 -19.18
CA LYS A 417 -0.50 -14.93 -20.06
C LYS A 417 0.78 -14.86 -20.88
N GLU A 418 0.64 -14.58 -22.18
CA GLU A 418 1.76 -14.54 -23.14
C GLU A 418 2.70 -13.34 -22.95
N GLN A 419 2.27 -12.28 -22.25
CA GLN A 419 3.03 -11.03 -22.10
C GLN A 419 3.77 -10.93 -20.75
N PHE A 420 4.86 -11.68 -20.58
CA PHE A 420 5.79 -11.48 -19.45
C PHE A 420 7.22 -11.26 -19.94
N ASP A 421 7.94 -10.34 -19.29
CA ASP A 421 9.42 -10.33 -19.32
C ASP A 421 9.90 -11.69 -18.79
N ASP A 422 10.86 -12.31 -19.47
CA ASP A 422 11.37 -13.66 -19.18
C ASP A 422 11.76 -13.83 -17.71
N ARG A 423 12.28 -12.77 -17.08
CA ARG A 423 12.69 -12.75 -15.66
C ARG A 423 11.53 -12.95 -14.68
N GLY A 424 10.34 -12.44 -14.99
CA GLY A 424 9.16 -12.59 -14.14
C GLY A 424 8.58 -14.01 -14.22
N LYS A 425 8.58 -14.59 -15.42
CA LYS A 425 8.09 -15.95 -15.69
C LYS A 425 8.95 -17.00 -14.98
N GLU A 426 10.26 -16.78 -14.95
CA GLU A 426 11.22 -17.63 -14.25
C GLU A 426 10.95 -17.71 -12.74
N ALA A 427 10.80 -16.56 -12.08
CA ALA A 427 10.50 -16.50 -10.64
C ALA A 427 9.15 -17.16 -10.29
N LEU A 428 8.12 -16.94 -11.11
CA LEU A 428 6.80 -17.59 -10.94
C LEU A 428 6.91 -19.12 -11.10
N SER A 429 7.71 -19.58 -12.06
CA SER A 429 7.95 -21.01 -12.29
C SER A 429 8.71 -21.66 -11.14
N LEU A 430 9.75 -20.98 -10.62
CA LEU A 430 10.46 -21.40 -9.40
C LEU A 430 9.52 -21.52 -8.21
N ALA A 431 8.68 -20.50 -7.97
CA ALA A 431 7.71 -20.51 -6.88
C ALA A 431 6.73 -21.68 -7.01
N LEU A 432 6.19 -21.92 -8.22
CA LEU A 432 5.29 -23.04 -8.48
C LEU A 432 5.97 -24.40 -8.24
N ASN A 433 7.20 -24.58 -8.76
CA ASN A 433 7.95 -25.81 -8.60
C ASN A 433 8.24 -26.12 -7.12
N GLN A 434 8.69 -25.13 -6.36
CA GLN A 434 8.92 -25.30 -4.93
C GLN A 434 7.62 -25.63 -4.19
N LYS A 435 6.49 -25.01 -4.56
CA LYS A 435 5.21 -25.35 -3.93
C LYS A 435 4.77 -26.79 -4.22
N LEU A 436 5.05 -27.30 -5.42
CA LEU A 436 4.79 -28.71 -5.75
C LEU A 436 5.66 -29.66 -4.92
N ILE A 437 6.92 -29.29 -4.65
CA ILE A 437 7.81 -30.04 -3.75
C ILE A 437 7.24 -30.08 -2.33
N GLU A 438 6.80 -28.93 -1.80
CA GLU A 438 6.15 -28.83 -0.48
C GLU A 438 4.91 -29.75 -0.38
N LEU A 439 4.04 -29.74 -1.41
CA LEU A 439 2.84 -30.58 -1.43
C LEU A 439 3.17 -32.08 -1.56
N GLN A 440 4.19 -32.44 -2.35
CA GLN A 440 4.68 -33.82 -2.43
C GLN A 440 5.27 -34.30 -1.10
N PHE A 441 5.95 -33.43 -0.37
CA PHE A 441 6.46 -33.77 0.96
C PHE A 441 5.33 -34.12 1.92
N ILE A 442 4.23 -33.34 1.93
CA ILE A 442 3.08 -33.59 2.79
C ILE A 442 2.46 -34.96 2.51
N SER A 443 2.36 -35.37 1.24
CA SER A 443 1.78 -36.67 0.88
C SER A 443 2.73 -37.85 1.07
N THR A 444 4.04 -37.67 0.84
CA THR A 444 5.00 -38.79 0.79
C THR A 444 5.95 -38.88 1.97
N ARG A 445 6.04 -37.84 2.81
CA ARG A 445 7.07 -37.66 3.85
C ARG A 445 8.51 -37.65 3.36
N LYS A 446 8.73 -37.62 2.05
CA LYS A 446 10.07 -37.66 1.45
C LYS A 446 10.46 -36.25 1.02
N VAL A 447 11.55 -35.74 1.60
CA VAL A 447 12.15 -34.47 1.15
C VAL A 447 12.80 -34.69 -0.21
N LYS A 448 12.24 -34.09 -1.26
CA LYS A 448 12.88 -34.01 -2.58
C LYS A 448 13.54 -32.65 -2.72
N LEU A 449 14.86 -32.61 -2.73
CA LEU A 449 15.60 -31.40 -3.06
C LEU A 449 15.46 -31.10 -4.57
N LEU A 450 15.32 -29.83 -4.90
CA LEU A 450 15.42 -29.36 -6.28
C LEU A 450 16.80 -29.79 -6.80
N ARG A 451 16.85 -30.70 -7.80
CA ARG A 451 18.12 -31.24 -8.32
C ARG A 451 19.05 -30.07 -8.63
N GLN A 452 20.27 -30.08 -8.08
CA GLN A 452 21.23 -28.98 -8.21
C GLN A 452 21.43 -28.55 -9.67
N ALA A 453 21.49 -29.51 -10.60
CA ALA A 453 21.57 -29.25 -12.04
C ALA A 453 20.41 -28.41 -12.60
N ARG A 454 19.18 -28.57 -12.09
CA ARG A 454 18.02 -27.74 -12.48
C ARG A 454 18.03 -26.36 -11.81
N ALA A 455 18.57 -26.26 -10.59
CA ALA A 455 18.70 -24.98 -9.88
C ALA A 455 19.76 -24.05 -10.50
N LEU A 456 20.80 -24.62 -11.13
CA LEU A 456 21.85 -23.88 -11.83
C LEU A 456 21.33 -23.12 -13.07
N ILE A 457 20.27 -23.62 -13.69
CA ILE A 457 19.61 -23.00 -14.85
C ILE A 457 19.00 -21.64 -14.48
N PHE A 458 18.59 -21.46 -13.22
CA PHE A 458 17.80 -20.31 -12.81
C PHE A 458 18.62 -19.15 -12.23
N ASN A 459 18.29 -17.91 -12.57
CA ASN A 459 18.97 -16.72 -12.06
C ASN A 459 18.79 -16.54 -10.53
N GLN A 460 19.83 -16.12 -9.80
CA GLN A 460 19.73 -15.83 -8.35
C GLN A 460 18.65 -14.79 -8.02
N LYS A 461 18.42 -13.80 -8.89
CA LYS A 461 17.34 -12.81 -8.72
C LYS A 461 15.96 -13.46 -8.71
N SER A 462 15.78 -14.49 -9.54
CA SER A 462 14.53 -15.22 -9.66
C SER A 462 14.24 -16.05 -8.41
N PHE A 463 15.27 -16.57 -7.72
CA PHE A 463 15.11 -17.16 -6.38
C PHE A 463 14.64 -16.13 -5.35
N ALA A 464 15.23 -14.93 -5.33
CA ALA A 464 14.82 -13.87 -4.41
C ALA A 464 13.38 -13.37 -4.66
N MET A 465 12.95 -13.29 -5.93
CA MET A 465 11.57 -12.97 -6.27
C MET A 465 10.61 -14.12 -5.90
N ALA A 466 11.00 -15.37 -6.19
CA ALA A 466 10.20 -16.54 -5.82
C ALA A 466 10.02 -16.68 -4.30
N SER A 467 11.05 -16.37 -3.51
CA SER A 467 10.97 -16.40 -2.05
C SER A 467 10.04 -15.33 -1.50
N GLN A 468 9.99 -14.14 -2.11
CA GLN A 468 9.02 -13.10 -1.73
C GLN A 468 7.58 -13.54 -1.99
N ILE A 469 7.34 -14.25 -3.11
CA ILE A 469 6.02 -14.78 -3.46
C ILE A 469 5.60 -15.89 -2.47
N LEU A 470 6.45 -16.89 -2.28
CA LEU A 470 6.18 -18.02 -1.38
C LEU A 470 6.09 -17.60 0.08
N GLY A 471 7.00 -16.75 0.53
CA GLY A 471 6.99 -16.14 1.86
C GLY A 471 5.73 -15.31 2.08
N GLY A 472 5.28 -14.57 1.06
CA GLY A 472 4.00 -13.85 1.09
C GLY A 472 2.79 -14.76 1.30
N ILE A 473 2.69 -15.85 0.52
CA ILE A 473 1.62 -16.86 0.65
C ILE A 473 1.63 -17.46 2.06
N MET A 474 2.81 -17.89 2.53
CA MET A 474 2.98 -18.50 3.84
C MET A 474 2.66 -17.50 4.97
N GLY A 475 3.13 -16.26 4.85
CA GLY A 475 2.90 -15.19 5.81
C GLY A 475 1.43 -14.81 5.93
N GLU A 476 0.65 -14.91 4.85
CA GLU A 476 -0.81 -14.73 4.89
C GLU A 476 -1.49 -15.78 5.78
N LYS A 477 -1.02 -17.04 5.71
CA LYS A 477 -1.53 -18.14 6.54
C LYS A 477 -1.14 -17.96 8.02
N PHE A 478 0.10 -17.56 8.30
CA PHE A 478 0.51 -17.20 9.67
C PHE A 478 -0.32 -16.03 10.24
N TYR A 479 -0.61 -15.02 9.42
CA TYR A 479 -1.46 -13.91 9.83
C TYR A 479 -2.88 -14.38 10.16
N PHE A 480 -3.45 -15.27 9.34
CA PHE A 480 -4.73 -15.92 9.64
C PHE A 480 -4.67 -16.67 10.97
N ALA A 481 -3.64 -17.49 11.19
CA ALA A 481 -3.46 -18.27 12.41
C ALA A 481 -3.37 -17.38 13.67
N LEU A 482 -2.64 -16.25 13.61
CA LEU A 482 -2.59 -15.26 14.69
C LEU A 482 -3.95 -14.61 14.98
N ASN A 483 -4.70 -14.31 13.92
CA ASN A 483 -6.01 -13.65 14.04
C ASN A 483 -7.08 -14.59 14.58
N LYS A 484 -7.04 -15.88 14.19
CA LYS A 484 -7.93 -16.94 14.68
C LYS A 484 -7.46 -17.62 15.96
N LYS A 485 -6.34 -17.16 16.53
CA LYS A 485 -5.74 -17.68 17.78
C LYS A 485 -5.28 -19.15 17.70
N HIS A 486 -5.06 -19.68 16.50
CA HIS A 486 -4.35 -20.96 16.28
C HIS A 486 -2.86 -20.82 16.61
N LEU A 487 -2.33 -19.61 16.51
CA LEU A 487 -0.98 -19.22 16.93
C LEU A 487 -1.08 -18.04 17.90
N ARG A 488 -0.32 -18.05 18.99
CA ARG A 488 -0.31 -17.00 20.02
C ARG A 488 1.11 -16.54 20.31
N LEU A 489 1.40 -15.27 20.05
CA LEU A 489 2.63 -14.64 20.52
C LEU A 489 2.38 -13.96 21.88
N PRO A 490 3.36 -13.98 22.82
CA PRO A 490 4.72 -14.48 22.66
C PRO A 490 4.91 -16.00 22.86
N ARG A 491 3.87 -16.74 23.28
CA ARG A 491 3.93 -18.18 23.62
C ARG A 491 4.60 -19.04 22.54
N ASP A 492 4.17 -18.86 21.29
CA ASP A 492 4.55 -19.70 20.15
C ASP A 492 5.66 -19.05 19.30
N LYS A 493 6.44 -18.13 19.88
CA LYS A 493 7.43 -17.33 19.14
C LYS A 493 8.49 -18.16 18.42
N LYS A 494 8.86 -19.33 18.95
CA LYS A 494 9.83 -20.25 18.34
C LYS A 494 9.31 -20.90 17.04
N ILE A 495 7.99 -20.95 16.84
CA ILE A 495 7.39 -21.42 15.58
C ILE A 495 7.61 -20.38 14.48
N VAL A 496 7.58 -19.08 14.82
CA VAL A 496 7.74 -17.97 13.86
C VAL A 496 9.21 -17.62 13.66
N PHE A 497 9.91 -17.26 14.74
CA PHE A 497 11.27 -16.78 14.72
C PHE A 497 12.26 -17.93 14.88
N LYS A 498 12.32 -18.82 13.88
CA LYS A 498 13.27 -19.93 13.82
C LYS A 498 14.70 -19.44 13.57
N ASP A 499 15.69 -20.12 14.11
CA ASP A 499 17.10 -19.87 13.81
C ASP A 499 17.42 -20.29 12.37
N LEU A 500 17.64 -19.31 11.49
CA LEU A 500 17.98 -19.54 10.08
C LEU A 500 19.40 -20.10 9.90
N GLN A 501 20.25 -20.04 10.93
CA GLN A 501 21.62 -20.56 10.90
C GLN A 501 21.69 -22.02 11.37
N SER A 502 20.59 -22.57 11.90
CA SER A 502 20.53 -23.97 12.32
C SER A 502 20.87 -24.92 11.17
N PRO A 503 21.74 -25.92 11.38
CA PRO A 503 22.01 -26.94 10.36
C PRO A 503 20.76 -27.78 10.04
N TYR A 504 19.79 -27.83 10.97
CA TYR A 504 18.52 -28.57 10.83
C TYR A 504 17.36 -27.69 10.33
N PHE A 505 17.67 -26.52 9.76
CA PHE A 505 16.63 -25.58 9.35
C PHE A 505 15.72 -26.17 8.27
N ALA A 506 16.27 -26.95 7.33
CA ALA A 506 15.49 -27.53 6.24
C ALA A 506 14.45 -28.53 6.76
N GLU A 507 14.83 -29.41 7.68
CA GLU A 507 13.95 -30.35 8.37
C GLU A 507 12.85 -29.59 9.11
N SER A 508 13.24 -28.59 9.91
CA SER A 508 12.30 -27.77 10.66
C SER A 508 11.34 -26.95 9.78
N TYR A 509 11.77 -26.59 8.57
CA TYR A 509 10.93 -25.95 7.55
C TYR A 509 9.84 -26.93 7.08
N TYR A 510 10.23 -28.14 6.67
CA TYR A 510 9.31 -29.14 6.14
C TYR A 510 8.34 -29.67 7.21
N GLU A 511 8.79 -29.89 8.44
CA GLU A 511 7.93 -30.28 9.57
C GLU A 511 6.82 -29.25 9.83
N ALA A 512 7.13 -27.95 9.68
CA ALA A 512 6.15 -26.89 9.88
C ALA A 512 5.08 -26.84 8.78
N LEU A 513 5.34 -27.39 7.59
CA LEU A 513 4.43 -27.28 6.45
C LEU A 513 3.08 -27.93 6.70
N GLU A 514 3.02 -29.02 7.47
CA GLU A 514 1.74 -29.68 7.78
C GLU A 514 0.78 -28.74 8.49
N LEU A 515 1.29 -28.13 9.55
CA LEU A 515 0.55 -27.19 10.37
C LEU A 515 0.13 -25.99 9.52
N ILE A 516 1.06 -25.45 8.73
CA ILE A 516 0.82 -24.28 7.87
C ILE A 516 -0.21 -24.59 6.78
N GLU A 517 -0.10 -25.74 6.11
CA GLU A 517 -1.02 -26.11 5.03
C GLU A 517 -2.42 -26.46 5.52
N SER A 518 -2.57 -26.86 6.79
CA SER A 518 -3.88 -27.01 7.43
C SER A 518 -4.65 -25.69 7.57
N TRP A 519 -3.96 -24.54 7.54
CA TRP A 519 -4.61 -23.24 7.66
C TRP A 519 -5.14 -22.74 6.31
N PRO A 520 -6.39 -22.22 6.28
CA PRO A 520 -7.02 -21.78 5.05
C PRO A 520 -6.36 -20.51 4.48
N SER A 521 -6.41 -20.38 3.15
CA SER A 521 -6.07 -19.13 2.47
C SER A 521 -7.12 -18.05 2.76
N ALA A 522 -6.68 -16.82 3.01
CA ALA A 522 -7.57 -15.71 3.35
C ALA A 522 -8.44 -15.20 2.18
N PHE A 523 -8.08 -15.53 0.93
CA PHE A 523 -8.81 -15.18 -0.28
C PHE A 523 -8.34 -16.08 -1.45
N LYS A 524 -9.19 -16.19 -2.48
CA LYS A 524 -8.92 -17.03 -3.67
C LYS A 524 -7.92 -16.35 -4.62
N SER A 525 -8.13 -15.05 -4.88
CA SER A 525 -7.22 -14.19 -5.64
C SER A 525 -7.08 -12.81 -4.98
N LYS A 526 -5.90 -12.19 -5.08
CA LYS A 526 -5.70 -10.81 -4.60
C LYS A 526 -6.58 -9.78 -5.32
N PHE A 527 -7.03 -10.09 -6.53
CA PHE A 527 -7.89 -9.25 -7.36
C PHE A 527 -9.37 -9.29 -6.94
N ASP A 528 -9.77 -10.29 -6.14
CA ASP A 528 -11.14 -10.36 -5.60
C ASP A 528 -11.41 -9.22 -4.62
N LYS A 529 -10.38 -8.78 -3.88
CA LYS A 529 -10.45 -7.66 -2.94
C LYS A 529 -10.49 -6.33 -3.68
N LEU A 530 -11.43 -5.45 -3.29
CA LEU A 530 -11.54 -4.12 -3.90
C LEU A 530 -10.31 -3.30 -3.58
#